data_AF-A0A3C0C5Z4-F1
#
_entry.id   AF-A0A3C0C5Z4-F1
#
_cell.length_a   1.000
_cell.length_b   1.000
_cell.length_c   1.000
_cell.angle_alpha   90.00
_cell.angle_beta   90.00
_cell.angle_gamma   90.00
#
_symmetry.space_group_name_H-M   'P 1'
#
loop_
_entity.id
_entity.type
_entity.pdbx_description
1 polymer ?
#
loop_
_entity_poly.entity_id
_entity_poly.type
_entity_poly.pdbx_seq_one_letter_code
_entity_poly.pdbx_strand_id
1 'polypeptide(L)'
;MSKIHAEHPYIFATEDTHKKAGKRCLKHKIAWDIFFALLLLLLTGREALWASAAEETISEDIVANIASADAETSQPQSEEYSANSLMPEIFEVSLNMIYPHEGVKKDQLRNSLKELLAAGSEKEAAIKIGAVMGSERKKSTAYLGFYCRVALPYVNGGLDERARFLSWFLNGYGGSGVVILSEEGIEKIMATGRKRGEFWRFVEEGNVPSDKLDRIYGSSDAFYIPFTAGEVFILDIIGSDNGKAALWKVLPGGINKKTWSAGTWEREITVRGDKLY
;
A
#
# COMPACT_ATOMS: atom_id res chain seq x y z
N MET A 1 0.22 19.73 73.82
CA MET A 1 1.70 19.79 73.85
C MET A 1 2.26 18.53 73.20
N SER A 2 3.03 18.71 72.12
CA SER A 2 4.29 18.00 71.80
C SER A 2 4.40 17.70 70.30
N LYS A 3 5.40 18.36 69.69
CA LYS A 3 5.90 18.20 68.33
C LYS A 3 6.89 17.03 68.31
N ILE A 4 6.94 16.24 67.24
CA ILE A 4 8.17 15.60 66.74
C ILE A 4 8.17 15.62 65.20
N HIS A 5 9.30 16.06 64.63
CA HIS A 5 9.66 16.17 63.22
C HIS A 5 10.45 14.94 62.74
N ALA A 6 10.72 14.92 61.41
CA ALA A 6 11.73 14.14 60.67
C ALA A 6 11.26 12.74 60.20
N GLU A 7 11.57 12.24 58.99
CA GLU A 7 12.72 12.52 58.12
C GLU A 7 12.46 11.97 56.69
N HIS A 8 12.99 12.66 55.67
CA HIS A 8 13.08 12.20 54.27
C HIS A 8 14.31 11.28 54.10
N PRO A 9 14.25 10.21 53.28
CA PRO A 9 15.44 9.63 52.71
C PRO A 9 15.68 10.15 51.28
N TYR A 10 16.74 10.94 51.13
CA TYR A 10 17.46 11.10 49.87
C TYR A 10 18.30 9.84 49.63
N ILE A 11 18.27 9.30 48.40
CA ILE A 11 19.29 8.36 47.91
C ILE A 11 20.10 9.09 46.84
N PHE A 12 21.36 9.36 47.15
CA PHE A 12 22.44 9.67 46.22
C PHE A 12 23.17 8.37 45.87
N ALA A 13 23.34 8.09 44.58
CA ALA A 13 24.37 7.23 43.95
C ALA A 13 24.01 7.07 42.46
N THR A 14 24.88 7.16 41.46
CA THR A 14 26.34 7.36 41.37
C THR A 14 26.69 7.76 39.92
N GLU A 15 27.78 8.50 39.79
CA GLU A 15 28.44 9.12 38.63
C GLU A 15 28.88 8.23 37.44
N ASP A 16 28.26 7.06 37.20
CA ASP A 16 28.80 6.09 36.23
C ASP A 16 28.08 6.03 34.87
N THR A 17 27.05 6.87 34.66
CA THR A 17 26.25 6.87 33.43
C THR A 17 26.81 7.74 32.31
N HIS A 18 27.68 8.70 32.61
CA HIS A 18 28.19 9.64 31.59
C HIS A 18 29.26 9.04 30.64
N LYS A 19 30.06 8.06 31.09
CA LYS A 19 31.07 7.42 30.23
C LYS A 19 30.49 6.41 29.21
N LYS A 20 29.31 5.82 29.49
CA LYS A 20 28.65 4.87 28.57
C LYS A 20 27.86 5.57 27.45
N ALA A 21 27.39 6.80 27.67
CA ALA A 21 26.65 7.57 26.67
C ALA A 21 27.56 8.08 25.52
N GLY A 22 28.78 8.55 25.84
CA GLY A 22 29.72 9.07 24.83
C GLY A 22 30.19 8.04 23.80
N LYS A 23 30.40 6.77 24.22
CA LYS A 23 30.86 5.71 23.31
C LYS A 23 29.77 5.21 22.34
N ARG A 24 28.48 5.33 22.67
CA ARG A 24 27.38 4.95 21.76
C ARG A 24 27.15 6.01 20.67
N CYS A 25 27.35 7.29 21.00
CA CYS A 25 27.18 8.39 20.06
C CYS A 25 28.30 8.38 18.98
N LEU A 26 29.53 8.02 19.36
CA LEU A 26 30.65 7.95 18.42
C LEU A 26 30.53 6.78 17.41
N LYS A 27 30.04 5.62 17.87
CA LYS A 27 29.79 4.46 16.98
C LYS A 27 28.67 4.74 15.97
N HIS A 28 27.67 5.54 16.35
CA HIS A 28 26.57 5.87 15.43
C HIS A 28 26.99 6.85 14.33
N LYS A 29 27.88 7.81 14.62
CA LYS A 29 28.44 8.72 13.60
C LYS A 29 29.31 7.98 12.58
N ILE A 30 30.22 7.12 13.04
CA ILE A 30 31.11 6.37 12.13
C ILE A 30 30.31 5.41 11.22
N ALA A 31 29.25 4.78 11.74
CA ALA A 31 28.39 3.92 10.92
C ALA A 31 27.57 4.71 9.87
N TRP A 32 27.19 5.95 10.18
CA TRP A 32 26.46 6.82 9.27
C TRP A 32 27.35 7.33 8.13
N ASP A 33 28.59 7.72 8.44
CA ASP A 33 29.54 8.23 7.45
C ASP A 33 29.99 7.13 6.48
N ILE A 34 30.17 5.88 6.96
CA ILE A 34 30.47 4.72 6.10
C ILE A 34 29.30 4.37 5.18
N PHE A 35 28.06 4.47 5.67
CA PHE A 35 26.86 4.23 4.86
C PHE A 35 26.72 5.26 3.72
N PHE A 36 26.99 6.53 3.99
CA PHE A 36 26.95 7.57 2.97
C PHE A 36 28.08 7.44 1.95
N ALA A 37 29.29 7.06 2.36
CA ALA A 37 30.40 6.80 1.43
C ALA A 37 30.11 5.61 0.50
N LEU A 38 29.52 4.52 1.01
CA LEU A 38 29.11 3.36 0.21
C LEU A 38 27.94 3.69 -0.74
N LEU A 39 26.99 4.52 -0.32
CA LEU A 39 25.88 4.97 -1.16
C LEU A 39 26.37 5.85 -2.33
N LEU A 40 27.36 6.72 -2.09
CA LEU A 40 27.97 7.55 -3.13
C LEU A 40 28.79 6.71 -4.13
N LEU A 41 29.52 5.68 -3.68
CA LEU A 41 30.25 4.77 -4.57
C LEU A 41 29.32 3.91 -5.44
N LEU A 42 28.13 3.55 -4.94
CA LEU A 42 27.11 2.83 -5.71
C LEU A 42 26.40 3.73 -6.73
N LEU A 43 26.33 5.03 -6.48
CA LEU A 43 25.72 6.00 -7.40
C LEU A 43 26.68 6.38 -8.55
N THR A 44 27.98 6.54 -8.28
CA THR A 44 28.97 6.83 -9.33
C THR A 44 29.36 5.62 -10.17
N GLY A 45 29.27 4.40 -9.62
CA GLY A 45 29.51 3.15 -10.37
C GLY A 45 28.40 2.79 -11.37
N ARG A 46 27.23 3.44 -11.29
CA ARG A 46 26.09 3.16 -12.16
C ARG A 46 26.13 3.95 -13.48
N GLU A 47 26.79 5.10 -13.51
CA GLU A 47 26.98 5.88 -14.74
C GLU A 47 28.06 5.32 -15.67
N ALA A 48 29.06 4.61 -15.12
CA ALA A 48 30.09 3.94 -15.94
C ALA A 48 29.59 2.70 -16.71
N LEU A 49 28.45 2.12 -16.31
CA LEU A 49 27.88 0.90 -16.91
C LEU A 49 26.88 1.15 -18.05
N TRP A 50 26.48 2.40 -18.28
CA TRP A 50 25.56 2.77 -19.38
C TRP A 50 26.26 3.49 -20.53
N ALA A 51 27.56 3.74 -20.44
CA ALA A 51 28.36 4.40 -21.47
C ALA A 51 29.15 3.44 -22.39
N SER A 52 28.99 2.11 -22.26
CA SER A 52 29.71 1.13 -23.12
C SER A 52 28.80 0.27 -24.01
N ALA A 53 27.55 0.67 -24.23
CA ALA A 53 26.59 -0.08 -25.04
C ALA A 53 26.11 0.70 -26.28
N ALA A 54 26.83 1.74 -26.69
CA ALA A 54 26.49 2.57 -27.84
C ALA A 54 27.74 2.89 -28.66
N GLU A 55 28.48 1.87 -29.11
CA GLU A 55 29.44 1.98 -30.22
C GLU A 55 29.74 0.57 -30.74
N GLU A 56 29.26 0.30 -31.97
CA GLU A 56 29.43 -0.85 -32.89
C GLU A 56 28.02 -1.19 -33.45
N THR A 57 27.62 -0.86 -34.68
CA THR A 57 28.32 -1.07 -35.95
C THR A 57 27.53 -0.36 -37.07
N ILE A 58 28.18 0.55 -37.81
CA ILE A 58 27.79 0.96 -39.17
C ILE A 58 29.07 0.88 -40.03
N SER A 59 28.90 0.50 -41.30
CA SER A 59 29.87 0.22 -42.38
C SER A 59 30.42 -1.21 -42.38
N GLU A 60 30.42 -1.98 -43.47
CA GLU A 60 30.48 -1.57 -44.89
C GLU A 60 30.10 -2.73 -45.86
N ASP A 61 29.93 -2.35 -47.13
CA ASP A 61 29.77 -3.13 -48.38
C ASP A 61 28.40 -3.77 -48.68
N ILE A 62 27.54 -3.20 -49.54
CA ILE A 62 27.67 -2.83 -50.98
C ILE A 62 28.22 -3.99 -51.83
N VAL A 63 27.35 -4.63 -52.63
CA VAL A 63 27.49 -4.77 -54.10
C VAL A 63 26.11 -5.11 -54.70
N ALA A 64 25.59 -4.15 -55.49
CA ALA A 64 24.92 -4.24 -56.80
C ALA A 64 24.01 -5.47 -57.12
N ASN A 65 22.87 -5.36 -57.79
CA ASN A 65 22.57 -4.49 -58.92
C ASN A 65 21.11 -4.73 -59.39
N ILE A 66 20.59 -3.76 -60.16
CA ILE A 66 19.53 -3.87 -61.20
C ILE A 66 18.08 -3.52 -60.80
N ALA A 67 17.82 -2.21 -60.93
CA ALA A 67 16.94 -1.60 -61.95
C ALA A 67 15.41 -1.51 -61.74
N SER A 68 15.01 -0.23 -61.65
CA SER A 68 14.05 0.46 -62.52
C SER A 68 12.62 0.72 -62.02
N ALA A 69 12.36 2.02 -61.95
CA ALA A 69 11.14 2.75 -62.34
C ALA A 69 9.89 2.67 -61.46
N ASP A 70 9.53 3.86 -60.96
CA ASP A 70 8.19 4.38 -60.70
C ASP A 70 7.22 3.56 -59.84
N ALA A 71 7.10 3.96 -58.56
CA ALA A 71 5.81 4.08 -57.90
C ALA A 71 5.93 4.99 -56.66
N GLU A 72 5.37 6.18 -56.81
CA GLU A 72 4.62 6.96 -55.81
C GLU A 72 4.86 6.68 -54.33
N THR A 73 5.41 7.71 -53.69
CA THR A 73 5.21 8.13 -52.30
C THR A 73 3.96 7.53 -51.65
N SER A 74 4.15 6.46 -50.91
CA SER A 74 3.20 6.03 -49.88
C SER A 74 3.93 6.09 -48.55
N GLN A 75 3.79 7.23 -47.87
CA GLN A 75 4.07 7.29 -46.45
C GLN A 75 3.27 6.15 -45.80
N PRO A 76 3.87 5.25 -45.00
CA PRO A 76 3.07 4.54 -44.04
C PRO A 76 2.55 5.64 -43.12
N GLN A 77 1.26 5.95 -43.23
CA GLN A 77 0.53 6.52 -42.10
C GLN A 77 0.88 5.61 -40.93
N SER A 78 1.79 6.07 -40.08
CA SER A 78 1.86 5.59 -38.73
C SER A 78 0.44 5.74 -38.23
N GLU A 79 -0.27 4.61 -38.10
CA GLU A 79 -1.52 4.56 -37.40
C GLU A 79 -1.25 5.26 -36.07
N GLU A 80 -1.78 6.48 -35.96
CA GLU A 80 -2.00 7.12 -34.69
C GLU A 80 -2.73 6.06 -33.88
N TYR A 81 -2.02 5.42 -32.96
CA TYR A 81 -2.61 4.67 -31.87
C TYR A 81 -3.35 5.68 -30.98
N SER A 82 -4.41 6.27 -31.52
CA SER A 82 -5.53 6.87 -30.80
C SER A 82 -6.43 5.74 -30.30
N ALA A 83 -5.80 4.71 -29.73
CA ALA A 83 -6.50 3.85 -28.80
C ALA A 83 -6.57 4.67 -27.52
N ASN A 84 -7.66 5.42 -27.37
CA ASN A 84 -8.19 5.76 -26.05
C ASN A 84 -8.39 4.45 -25.29
N SER A 85 -7.30 3.87 -24.77
CA SER A 85 -7.36 2.78 -23.81
C SER A 85 -8.08 3.38 -22.61
N LEU A 86 -9.37 3.06 -22.50
CA LEU A 86 -10.19 3.51 -21.40
C LEU A 86 -9.53 3.01 -20.12
N MET A 87 -9.16 3.96 -19.26
CA MET A 87 -8.53 3.65 -18.00
C MET A 87 -9.50 2.83 -17.14
N PRO A 88 -9.08 1.73 -16.49
CA PRO A 88 -9.97 0.96 -15.63
C PRO A 88 -10.57 1.83 -14.54
N GLU A 89 -11.85 1.59 -14.22
CA GLU A 89 -12.67 2.47 -13.39
C GLU A 89 -12.08 2.71 -12.00
N ILE A 90 -11.46 1.68 -11.39
CA ILE A 90 -10.72 1.80 -10.12
C ILE A 90 -9.72 2.97 -10.14
N PHE A 91 -9.00 3.20 -11.23
CA PHE A 91 -8.01 4.27 -11.31
C PHE A 91 -8.67 5.65 -11.44
N GLU A 92 -9.75 5.80 -12.21
CA GLU A 92 -10.50 7.06 -12.28
C GLU A 92 -11.12 7.42 -10.93
N VAL A 93 -11.76 6.45 -10.27
CA VAL A 93 -12.35 6.65 -8.94
C VAL A 93 -11.27 7.03 -7.94
N SER A 94 -10.14 6.32 -7.94
CA SER A 94 -9.00 6.63 -7.08
C SER A 94 -8.44 8.03 -7.34
N LEU A 95 -8.32 8.47 -8.60
CA LEU A 95 -7.90 9.84 -8.94
C LEU A 95 -8.84 10.87 -8.36
N ASN A 96 -10.15 10.69 -8.51
CA ASN A 96 -11.17 11.60 -7.99
C ASN A 96 -11.17 11.65 -6.45
N MET A 97 -10.81 10.54 -5.79
CA MET A 97 -10.64 10.52 -4.34
C MET A 97 -9.39 11.30 -3.89
N ILE A 98 -8.28 11.23 -4.63
CA ILE A 98 -7.05 11.99 -4.33
C ILE A 98 -7.27 13.47 -4.62
N TYR A 99 -7.71 13.78 -5.84
CA TYR A 99 -7.90 15.12 -6.39
C TYR A 99 -9.36 15.26 -6.92
N PRO A 100 -10.28 15.77 -6.09
CA PRO A 100 -11.69 15.89 -6.46
C PRO A 100 -11.95 16.87 -7.62
N HIS A 101 -11.10 17.89 -7.75
CA HIS A 101 -11.19 18.90 -8.79
C HIS A 101 -10.14 18.65 -9.87
N GLU A 102 -10.45 19.02 -11.11
CA GLU A 102 -9.47 18.99 -12.20
C GLU A 102 -8.31 19.96 -11.92
N GLY A 103 -7.13 19.62 -12.45
CA GLY A 103 -5.94 20.43 -12.29
C GLY A 103 -4.65 19.68 -12.62
N VAL A 104 -3.56 20.44 -12.75
CA VAL A 104 -2.26 19.96 -13.27
C VAL A 104 -1.79 18.67 -12.60
N LYS A 105 -1.89 18.56 -11.27
CA LYS A 105 -1.48 17.34 -10.54
C LYS A 105 -2.31 16.12 -10.91
N LYS A 106 -3.63 16.30 -11.08
CA LYS A 106 -4.55 15.23 -11.48
C LYS A 106 -4.26 14.77 -12.90
N ASP A 107 -4.05 15.72 -13.82
CA ASP A 107 -3.74 15.42 -15.22
C ASP A 107 -2.40 14.72 -15.39
N GLN A 108 -1.35 15.19 -14.68
CA GLN A 108 -0.05 14.54 -14.68
C GLN A 108 -0.13 13.10 -14.18
N LEU A 109 -0.85 12.87 -13.08
CA LEU A 109 -1.03 11.53 -12.54
C LEU A 109 -1.85 10.65 -13.50
N ARG A 110 -2.95 11.18 -14.04
CA ARG A 110 -3.81 10.50 -15.02
C ARG A 110 -2.99 10.05 -16.24
N ASN A 111 -2.19 10.92 -16.82
CA ASN A 111 -1.34 10.60 -17.97
C ASN A 111 -0.29 9.53 -17.63
N SER A 112 0.37 9.65 -16.46
CA SER A 112 1.31 8.63 -15.99
C SER A 112 0.65 7.25 -15.83
N LEU A 113 -0.59 7.21 -15.34
CA LEU A 113 -1.34 5.96 -15.18
C LEU A 113 -1.71 5.37 -16.54
N LYS A 114 -2.18 6.20 -17.48
CA LYS A 114 -2.47 5.76 -18.86
C LYS A 114 -1.25 5.15 -19.54
N GLU A 115 -0.07 5.76 -19.41
CA GLU A 115 1.18 5.22 -19.95
C GLU A 115 1.51 3.84 -19.37
N LEU A 116 1.43 3.69 -18.04
CA LEU A 116 1.68 2.41 -17.37
C LEU A 116 0.67 1.33 -17.80
N LEU A 117 -0.60 1.70 -17.91
CA LEU A 117 -1.66 0.77 -18.29
C LEU A 117 -1.57 0.36 -19.76
N ALA A 118 -1.21 1.28 -20.66
CA ALA A 118 -0.95 0.98 -22.06
C ALA A 118 0.24 0.01 -22.22
N ALA A 119 1.21 0.06 -21.31
CA ALA A 119 2.33 -0.87 -21.24
C ALA A 119 2.01 -2.20 -20.50
N GLY A 120 0.76 -2.43 -20.07
CA GLY A 120 0.37 -3.62 -19.31
C GLY A 120 0.87 -3.66 -17.85
N SER A 121 1.36 -2.54 -17.32
CA SER A 121 1.98 -2.43 -15.98
C SER A 121 0.95 -2.04 -14.91
N GLU A 122 -0.12 -2.84 -14.77
CA GLU A 122 -1.21 -2.55 -13.82
C GLU A 122 -0.72 -2.51 -12.37
N LYS A 123 0.18 -3.43 -12.00
CA LYS A 123 0.77 -3.48 -10.66
C LYS A 123 1.52 -2.18 -10.34
N GLU A 124 2.31 -1.68 -11.27
CA GLU A 124 3.07 -0.44 -11.13
C GLU A 124 2.13 0.77 -11.07
N ALA A 125 1.05 0.76 -11.85
CA ALA A 125 0.00 1.78 -11.76
C ALA A 125 -0.68 1.78 -10.39
N ALA A 126 -1.01 0.59 -9.83
CA ALA A 126 -1.58 0.44 -8.50
C ALA A 126 -0.61 0.93 -7.39
N ILE A 127 0.68 0.60 -7.51
CA ILE A 127 1.72 1.12 -6.62
C ILE A 127 1.79 2.66 -6.71
N LYS A 128 1.78 3.21 -7.92
CA LYS A 128 1.88 4.67 -8.13
C LYS A 128 0.71 5.41 -7.51
N ILE A 129 -0.52 4.95 -7.74
CA ILE A 129 -1.70 5.60 -7.17
C ILE A 129 -1.76 5.45 -5.65
N GLY A 130 -1.33 4.29 -5.13
CA GLY A 130 -1.16 4.07 -3.69
C GLY A 130 -0.16 5.02 -3.05
N ALA A 131 0.99 5.25 -3.69
CA ALA A 131 2.01 6.18 -3.20
C ALA A 131 1.51 7.63 -3.14
N VAL A 132 0.84 8.10 -4.20
CA VAL A 132 0.27 9.45 -4.20
C VAL A 132 -0.82 9.59 -3.14
N MET A 133 -1.73 8.62 -3.04
CA MET A 133 -2.78 8.65 -2.02
C MET A 133 -2.20 8.62 -0.60
N GLY A 134 -1.23 7.76 -0.35
CA GLY A 134 -0.53 7.68 0.94
C GLY A 134 0.15 9.00 1.31
N SER A 135 0.77 9.68 0.34
CA SER A 135 1.38 11.00 0.55
C SER A 135 0.32 12.08 0.87
N GLU A 136 -0.70 12.23 0.03
CA GLU A 136 -1.74 13.26 0.18
C GLU A 136 -2.59 13.06 1.45
N ARG A 137 -2.69 11.83 1.95
CA ARG A 137 -3.51 11.46 3.12
C ARG A 137 -2.68 11.09 4.34
N LYS A 138 -1.37 11.35 4.32
CA LYS A 138 -0.43 11.08 5.42
C LYS A 138 -0.50 9.64 5.93
N LYS A 139 -0.73 8.68 5.03
CA LYS A 139 -0.85 7.24 5.32
C LYS A 139 -1.91 6.92 6.40
N SER A 140 -2.99 7.68 6.44
CA SER A 140 -4.10 7.51 7.38
C SER A 140 -4.83 6.17 7.19
N THR A 141 -4.83 5.33 8.21
CA THR A 141 -5.63 4.08 8.22
C THR A 141 -7.12 4.35 8.04
N ALA A 142 -7.64 5.45 8.58
CA ALA A 142 -9.04 5.81 8.41
C ALA A 142 -9.37 6.11 6.93
N TYR A 143 -8.46 6.80 6.24
CA TYR A 143 -8.63 7.06 4.81
C TYR A 143 -8.43 5.80 3.97
N LEU A 144 -7.52 4.89 4.38
CA LEU A 144 -7.34 3.60 3.73
C LEU A 144 -8.63 2.75 3.81
N GLY A 145 -9.29 2.71 4.96
CA GLY A 145 -10.59 2.02 5.09
C GLY A 145 -11.67 2.66 4.22
N PHE A 146 -11.74 4.00 4.19
CA PHE A 146 -12.65 4.73 3.31
C PHE A 146 -12.39 4.43 1.82
N TYR A 147 -11.12 4.39 1.41
CA TYR A 147 -10.71 3.97 0.08
C TYR A 147 -11.15 2.55 -0.25
N CYS A 148 -10.97 1.61 0.68
CA CYS A 148 -11.39 0.22 0.47
C CYS A 148 -12.90 0.11 0.23
N ARG A 149 -13.69 0.85 1.00
CA ARG A 149 -15.15 0.88 0.85
C ARG A 149 -15.61 1.52 -0.47
N VAL A 150 -14.97 2.61 -0.88
CA VAL A 150 -15.45 3.43 -2.01
C VAL A 150 -14.84 3.01 -3.35
N ALA A 151 -13.53 2.75 -3.39
CA ALA A 151 -12.81 2.52 -4.64
C ALA A 151 -12.72 1.04 -5.02
N LEU A 152 -12.37 0.15 -4.08
CA LEU A 152 -12.14 -1.26 -4.43
C LEU A 152 -13.31 -1.99 -5.11
N PRO A 153 -14.60 -1.64 -4.89
CA PRO A 153 -15.69 -2.22 -5.65
C PRO A 153 -15.57 -2.05 -7.18
N TYR A 154 -14.80 -1.06 -7.64
CA TYR A 154 -14.53 -0.78 -9.06
C TYR A 154 -13.35 -1.57 -9.65
N VAL A 155 -12.72 -2.47 -8.88
CA VAL A 155 -11.79 -3.46 -9.44
C VAL A 155 -12.62 -4.55 -10.12
N ASN A 156 -12.32 -4.82 -11.39
CA ASN A 156 -12.97 -5.90 -12.13
C ASN A 156 -12.69 -7.26 -11.48
N GLY A 157 -13.74 -7.96 -11.07
CA GLY A 157 -13.66 -9.29 -10.46
C GLY A 157 -14.24 -9.34 -9.05
N GLY A 158 -13.89 -10.40 -8.32
CA GLY A 158 -14.36 -10.64 -6.96
C GLY A 158 -13.40 -10.12 -5.89
N LEU A 159 -13.64 -10.54 -4.64
CA LEU A 159 -12.80 -10.17 -3.50
C LEU A 159 -11.33 -10.63 -3.64
N ASP A 160 -11.07 -11.70 -4.40
CA ASP A 160 -9.70 -12.16 -4.69
C ASP A 160 -8.94 -11.16 -5.58
N GLU A 161 -9.58 -10.63 -6.63
CA GLU A 161 -9.02 -9.58 -7.49
C GLU A 161 -8.82 -8.28 -6.72
N ARG A 162 -9.80 -7.88 -5.89
CA ARG A 162 -9.70 -6.72 -5.01
C ARG A 162 -8.55 -6.85 -4.02
N ALA A 163 -8.38 -8.01 -3.38
CA ALA A 163 -7.28 -8.27 -2.45
C ALA A 163 -5.92 -8.18 -3.16
N ARG A 164 -5.82 -8.70 -4.40
CA ARG A 164 -4.62 -8.65 -5.25
C ARG A 164 -4.25 -7.22 -5.60
N PHE A 165 -5.19 -6.45 -6.14
CA PHE A 165 -5.00 -5.04 -6.44
C PHE A 165 -4.57 -4.28 -5.19
N LEU A 166 -5.26 -4.50 -4.06
CA LEU A 166 -4.96 -3.84 -2.79
C LEU A 166 -3.54 -4.18 -2.29
N SER A 167 -3.05 -5.40 -2.48
CA SER A 167 -1.68 -5.78 -2.11
C SER A 167 -0.61 -4.97 -2.88
N TRP A 168 -0.88 -4.63 -4.14
CA TRP A 168 -0.02 -3.77 -4.95
C TRP A 168 -0.16 -2.31 -4.53
N PHE A 169 -1.38 -1.83 -4.35
CA PHE A 169 -1.67 -0.49 -3.86
C PHE A 169 -0.95 -0.21 -2.53
N LEU A 170 -0.98 -1.16 -1.59
CA LEU A 170 -0.34 -1.03 -0.27
C LEU A 170 1.18 -0.96 -0.33
N ASN A 171 1.83 -1.50 -1.37
CA ASN A 171 3.27 -1.29 -1.60
C ASN A 171 3.61 0.18 -1.83
N GLY A 172 2.72 0.92 -2.50
CA GLY A 172 2.86 2.37 -2.65
C GLY A 172 2.42 3.14 -1.41
N TYR A 173 1.25 2.80 -0.86
CA TYR A 173 0.64 3.50 0.27
C TYR A 173 1.53 3.46 1.52
N GLY A 174 2.05 2.28 1.85
CA GLY A 174 3.00 2.03 2.92
C GLY A 174 2.42 2.00 4.34
N GLY A 175 3.11 1.29 5.24
CA GLY A 175 2.92 1.36 6.70
C GLY A 175 1.62 0.77 7.25
N SER A 176 0.77 0.19 6.40
CA SER A 176 -0.56 -0.32 6.78
C SER A 176 -0.89 -1.62 6.04
N GLY A 177 -1.86 -2.36 6.56
CA GLY A 177 -2.52 -3.47 5.90
C GLY A 177 -4.03 -3.41 6.09
N VAL A 178 -4.74 -4.35 5.47
CA VAL A 178 -6.20 -4.42 5.54
C VAL A 178 -6.63 -5.87 5.70
N VAL A 179 -7.55 -6.11 6.65
CA VAL A 179 -8.34 -7.34 6.65
C VAL A 179 -9.59 -7.10 5.81
N ILE A 180 -9.84 -7.99 4.85
CA ILE A 180 -11.09 -8.07 4.09
C ILE A 180 -11.81 -9.31 4.61
N LEU A 181 -13.05 -9.17 5.05
CA LEU A 181 -13.93 -10.27 5.42
C LEU A 181 -15.13 -10.26 4.47
N SER A 182 -15.48 -11.38 3.85
CA SER A 182 -16.72 -11.47 3.06
C SER A 182 -17.93 -11.19 3.93
N GLU A 183 -18.95 -10.53 3.39
CA GLU A 183 -20.25 -10.45 4.05
C GLU A 183 -20.99 -11.80 3.96
N GLU A 184 -20.84 -12.49 2.82
CA GLU A 184 -21.37 -13.84 2.63
C GLU A 184 -20.83 -14.81 3.70
N GLY A 185 -21.72 -15.62 4.27
CA GLY A 185 -21.40 -16.60 5.30
C GLY A 185 -21.12 -16.02 6.69
N ILE A 186 -21.30 -14.70 6.91
CA ILE A 186 -21.09 -14.03 8.21
C ILE A 186 -22.43 -13.59 8.81
N GLU A 187 -22.69 -13.99 10.06
CA GLU A 187 -23.82 -13.49 10.85
C GLU A 187 -23.42 -12.25 11.65
N LYS A 188 -22.24 -12.30 12.28
CA LYS A 188 -21.78 -11.24 13.18
C LYS A 188 -20.26 -11.11 13.16
N ILE A 189 -19.80 -9.88 13.28
CA ILE A 189 -18.40 -9.51 13.38
C ILE A 189 -18.21 -8.57 14.58
N MET A 190 -17.18 -8.82 15.38
CA MET A 190 -16.74 -7.93 16.45
C MET A 190 -15.21 -7.83 16.42
N ALA A 191 -14.67 -6.63 16.56
CA ALA A 191 -13.22 -6.42 16.61
C ALA A 191 -12.83 -5.61 17.84
N THR A 192 -11.68 -5.93 18.43
CA THR A 192 -11.11 -5.21 19.58
C THR A 192 -9.60 -5.09 19.43
N GLY A 193 -9.00 -4.08 20.06
CA GLY A 193 -7.54 -4.03 20.21
C GLY A 193 -7.01 -5.21 21.04
N ARG A 194 -5.67 -5.31 21.17
CA ARG A 194 -5.01 -6.41 21.92
C ARG A 194 -5.58 -6.67 23.32
N LYS A 195 -6.02 -5.63 24.03
CA LYS A 195 -6.72 -5.77 25.31
C LYS A 195 -8.22 -5.64 25.05
N ARG A 196 -8.99 -6.68 25.40
CA ARG A 196 -10.46 -6.65 25.35
C ARG A 196 -10.97 -5.49 26.22
N GLY A 197 -12.02 -4.80 25.78
CA GLY A 197 -12.68 -3.74 26.55
C GLY A 197 -13.26 -2.59 25.70
N GLU A 198 -12.65 -2.26 24.57
CA GLU A 198 -13.21 -1.29 23.61
C GLU A 198 -13.44 -1.98 22.27
N PHE A 199 -14.71 -2.24 21.96
CA PHE A 199 -15.12 -2.76 20.66
C PHE A 199 -15.03 -1.67 19.60
N TRP A 200 -14.43 -2.03 18.48
CA TRP A 200 -14.47 -1.20 17.29
C TRP A 200 -15.88 -1.22 16.72
N ARG A 201 -16.28 -0.09 16.14
CA ARG A 201 -17.60 0.13 15.58
C ARG A 201 -17.52 0.20 14.07
N PHE A 202 -18.69 0.02 13.47
CA PHE A 202 -18.91 0.28 12.07
C PHE A 202 -18.81 1.77 11.78
N VAL A 203 -18.11 2.10 10.70
CA VAL A 203 -18.00 3.45 10.19
C VAL A 203 -19.26 3.75 9.39
N GLU A 204 -19.97 4.82 9.75
CA GLU A 204 -21.13 5.30 9.00
C GLU A 204 -20.77 5.64 7.54
N GLU A 205 -21.76 5.58 6.66
CA GLU A 205 -21.58 5.89 5.25
C GLU A 205 -21.23 7.39 5.05
N GLY A 206 -20.53 7.69 3.96
CA GLY A 206 -20.24 9.07 3.55
C GLY A 206 -18.98 9.72 4.15
N ASN A 207 -18.60 9.40 5.40
CA ASN A 207 -17.48 10.10 6.06
C ASN A 207 -16.23 9.24 6.29
N VAL A 208 -15.06 9.91 6.29
CA VAL A 208 -13.83 9.41 6.91
C VAL A 208 -13.97 9.69 8.40
N PRO A 209 -13.94 8.68 9.28
CA PRO A 209 -14.26 8.87 10.70
C PRO A 209 -13.19 9.70 11.40
N SER A 210 -13.61 10.41 12.44
CA SER A 210 -12.73 11.11 13.39
C SER A 210 -12.59 10.38 14.73
N ASP A 211 -13.50 9.44 15.04
CA ASP A 211 -13.44 8.62 16.26
C ASP A 211 -12.45 7.45 16.08
N LYS A 212 -11.61 7.24 17.10
CA LYS A 212 -10.60 6.17 17.16
C LYS A 212 -11.20 4.75 17.10
N LEU A 213 -12.47 4.57 17.47
CA LEU A 213 -13.14 3.26 17.51
C LEU A 213 -13.87 2.91 16.23
N ASP A 214 -14.15 3.89 15.36
CA ASP A 214 -14.85 3.66 14.09
C ASP A 214 -13.83 3.11 13.08
N ARG A 215 -13.78 1.78 12.94
CA ARG A 215 -12.70 1.09 12.20
C ARG A 215 -13.16 -0.05 11.30
N ILE A 216 -14.45 -0.40 11.34
CA ILE A 216 -15.01 -1.46 10.49
C ILE A 216 -15.78 -0.79 9.35
N TYR A 217 -15.26 -0.89 8.13
CA TYR A 217 -15.86 -0.28 6.95
C TYR A 217 -16.66 -1.33 6.21
N GLY A 218 -17.99 -1.31 6.39
CA GLY A 218 -18.90 -2.17 5.64
C GLY A 218 -19.10 -1.70 4.21
N SER A 219 -19.29 -2.65 3.31
CA SER A 219 -19.76 -2.51 1.93
C SER A 219 -20.77 -3.62 1.64
N SER A 220 -21.36 -3.66 0.45
CA SER A 220 -22.43 -4.61 0.11
C SER A 220 -22.00 -6.07 -0.02
N ASP A 221 -20.70 -6.36 0.00
CA ASP A 221 -20.17 -7.73 -0.13
C ASP A 221 -18.99 -8.04 0.81
N ALA A 222 -18.50 -7.06 1.56
CA ALA A 222 -17.35 -7.22 2.43
C ALA A 222 -17.26 -6.18 3.55
N PHE A 223 -16.53 -6.55 4.60
CA PHE A 223 -16.06 -5.66 5.65
C PHE A 223 -14.54 -5.44 5.50
N TYR A 224 -14.12 -4.17 5.53
CA TYR A 224 -12.71 -3.78 5.50
C TYR A 224 -12.27 -3.25 6.86
N ILE A 225 -11.16 -3.78 7.38
CA ILE A 225 -10.57 -3.36 8.66
C ILE A 225 -9.11 -2.97 8.43
N PRO A 226 -8.79 -1.68 8.26
CA PRO A 226 -7.43 -1.22 8.11
C PRO A 226 -6.67 -1.25 9.44
N PHE A 227 -5.39 -1.61 9.38
CA PHE A 227 -4.50 -1.69 10.54
C PHE A 227 -3.11 -1.18 10.21
N THR A 228 -2.40 -0.74 11.24
CA THR A 228 -0.99 -0.28 11.11
C THR A 228 -0.01 -1.46 11.20
N ALA A 229 1.17 -1.30 10.60
CA ALA A 229 2.22 -2.30 10.73
C ALA A 229 2.58 -2.55 12.21
N GLY A 230 2.62 -3.82 12.62
CA GLY A 230 2.87 -4.23 14.01
C GLY A 230 1.66 -4.15 14.95
N GLU A 231 0.51 -3.65 14.49
CA GLU A 231 -0.73 -3.66 15.26
C GLU A 231 -1.20 -5.09 15.55
N VAL A 232 -1.71 -5.32 16.75
CA VAL A 232 -2.32 -6.60 17.12
C VAL A 232 -3.75 -6.35 17.58
N PHE A 233 -4.70 -7.03 16.95
CA PHE A 233 -6.12 -6.94 17.29
C PHE A 233 -6.79 -8.31 17.18
N ILE A 234 -7.95 -8.44 17.81
CA ILE A 234 -8.73 -9.66 17.86
C ILE A 234 -10.01 -9.44 17.05
N LEU A 235 -10.33 -10.41 16.21
CA LEU A 235 -11.54 -10.46 15.40
C LEU A 235 -12.34 -11.68 15.82
N ASP A 236 -13.52 -11.44 16.40
CA ASP A 236 -14.51 -12.45 16.75
C ASP A 236 -15.54 -12.50 15.61
N ILE A 237 -15.76 -13.69 15.03
CA ILE A 237 -16.64 -13.91 13.88
C ILE A 237 -17.64 -15.03 14.20
N ILE A 238 -18.90 -14.79 13.90
CA ILE A 238 -19.98 -15.79 13.91
C ILE A 238 -20.37 -16.08 12.46
N GLY A 239 -20.28 -17.35 12.07
CA GLY A 239 -20.65 -17.84 10.75
C GLY A 239 -22.15 -18.11 10.61
N SER A 240 -22.65 -18.01 9.38
CA SER A 240 -24.04 -18.30 9.03
C SER A 240 -24.15 -19.43 7.99
N ASP A 241 -25.37 -19.92 7.78
CA ASP A 241 -25.67 -20.88 6.71
C ASP A 241 -25.73 -20.23 5.31
N ASN A 242 -25.60 -18.90 5.22
CA ASN A 242 -25.78 -18.12 3.98
C ASN A 242 -24.50 -18.10 3.11
N GLY A 243 -23.84 -19.24 2.95
CA GLY A 243 -22.69 -19.39 2.07
C GLY A 243 -21.32 -19.44 2.76
N LYS A 244 -20.28 -19.38 1.95
CA LYS A 244 -18.90 -19.63 2.40
C LYS A 244 -18.24 -18.34 2.86
N ALA A 245 -17.80 -18.30 4.11
CA ALA A 245 -17.03 -17.17 4.63
C ALA A 245 -15.57 -17.21 4.17
N ALA A 246 -15.01 -16.05 3.87
CA ALA A 246 -13.61 -15.89 3.52
C ALA A 246 -13.01 -14.63 4.16
N LEU A 247 -11.80 -14.77 4.70
CA LEU A 247 -11.01 -13.69 5.25
C LEU A 247 -9.69 -13.58 4.51
N TRP A 248 -9.39 -12.38 4.02
CA TRP A 248 -8.09 -12.02 3.46
C TRP A 248 -7.37 -11.08 4.40
N LYS A 249 -6.12 -11.39 4.71
CA LYS A 249 -5.19 -10.46 5.32
C LYS A 249 -4.26 -9.96 4.24
N VAL A 250 -4.37 -8.68 3.91
CA VAL A 250 -3.63 -8.04 2.83
C VAL A 250 -2.54 -7.16 3.43
N LEU A 251 -1.30 -7.43 3.05
CA LEU A 251 -0.12 -6.61 3.36
C LEU A 251 0.52 -6.13 2.05
N PRO A 252 1.42 -5.14 2.10
CA PRO A 252 2.25 -4.77 0.95
C PRO A 252 2.89 -6.00 0.30
N GLY A 253 2.49 -6.30 -0.94
CA GLY A 253 3.04 -7.41 -1.74
C GLY A 253 2.66 -8.82 -1.31
N GLY A 254 1.71 -9.00 -0.38
CA GLY A 254 1.35 -10.33 0.12
C GLY A 254 -0.08 -10.45 0.63
N ILE A 255 -0.64 -11.65 0.48
CA ILE A 255 -2.01 -11.97 0.87
C ILE A 255 -2.02 -13.32 1.57
N ASN A 256 -2.75 -13.42 2.68
CA ASN A 256 -3.14 -14.69 3.27
C ASN A 256 -4.65 -14.80 3.28
N LYS A 257 -5.17 -15.93 2.80
CA LYS A 257 -6.61 -16.20 2.74
C LYS A 257 -6.94 -17.39 3.64
N LYS A 258 -8.00 -17.24 4.44
CA LYS A 258 -8.64 -18.32 5.20
C LYS A 258 -10.10 -18.40 4.79
N THR A 259 -10.65 -19.61 4.75
CA THR A 259 -12.04 -19.82 4.37
C THR A 259 -12.69 -20.81 5.30
N TRP A 260 -13.98 -20.61 5.55
CA TRP A 260 -14.80 -21.51 6.36
C TRP A 260 -16.07 -21.87 5.60
N SER A 261 -16.49 -23.13 5.70
CA SER A 261 -17.74 -23.58 5.10
C SER A 261 -18.95 -22.87 5.72
N ALA A 262 -20.07 -22.86 5.00
CA ALA A 262 -21.36 -22.46 5.55
C ALA A 262 -21.69 -23.27 6.81
N GLY A 263 -22.33 -22.63 7.78
CA GLY A 263 -22.68 -23.24 9.06
C GLY A 263 -22.61 -22.26 10.22
N THR A 264 -23.33 -22.57 11.30
CA THR A 264 -23.17 -21.87 12.57
C THR A 264 -21.86 -22.28 13.25
N TRP A 265 -20.92 -21.35 13.33
CA TRP A 265 -19.65 -21.53 14.04
C TRP A 265 -19.15 -20.22 14.63
N GLU A 266 -18.26 -20.31 15.60
CA GLU A 266 -17.57 -19.16 16.18
C GLU A 266 -16.05 -19.29 15.95
N ARG A 267 -15.42 -18.16 15.60
CA ARG A 267 -13.97 -18.06 15.40
C ARG A 267 -13.45 -16.80 16.07
N GLU A 268 -12.44 -16.98 16.91
CA GLU A 268 -11.57 -15.91 17.38
C GLU A 268 -10.29 -15.92 16.54
N ILE A 269 -9.94 -14.79 15.95
CA ILE A 269 -8.76 -14.63 15.10
C ILE A 269 -7.91 -13.50 15.64
N THR A 270 -6.68 -13.81 16.05
CA THR A 270 -5.68 -12.79 16.37
C THR A 270 -4.97 -12.35 15.09
N VAL A 271 -5.15 -11.09 14.72
CA VAL A 271 -4.47 -10.48 13.57
C VAL A 271 -3.21 -9.76 14.05
N ARG A 272 -2.08 -10.04 13.38
CA ARG A 272 -0.79 -9.35 13.60
C ARG A 272 -0.36 -8.60 12.33
N GLY A 273 -0.26 -7.28 12.40
CA GLY A 273 -0.08 -6.41 11.23
C GLY A 273 1.32 -6.43 10.60
N ASP A 274 2.27 -7.15 11.18
CA ASP A 274 3.65 -7.28 10.71
C ASP A 274 3.95 -8.60 9.97
N LYS A 275 2.97 -9.53 9.91
CA LYS A 275 3.19 -10.90 9.39
C LYS A 275 2.01 -11.36 8.57
N LEU A 276 2.17 -12.28 7.61
CA LEU A 276 1.05 -12.72 6.76
C LEU A 276 0.16 -13.82 7.38
N TYR A 277 0.59 -14.57 8.38
CA TYR A 277 -0.16 -15.72 8.91
C TYR A 277 -1.33 -15.37 9.84
#